data_AF-A0A6A3NN28-F1
#
_entry.id   AF-A0A6A3NN28-F1
#
_cell.length_a   1.000
_cell.length_b   1.000
_cell.length_c   1.000
_cell.angle_alpha   90.00
_cell.angle_beta   90.00
_cell.angle_gamma   90.00
#
_symmetry.space_group_name_H-M   'P 1'
#
loop_
_entity.id
_entity.type
_entity.pdbx_description
1 polymer ?
#
loop_
_entity_poly.entity_id
_entity_poly.type
_entity_poly.pdbx_seq_one_letter_code
_entity_poly.pdbx_strand_id
1 'polypeptide(L)'
;MQHGEHYYYYKGMYKQAKYYSCSKSRTALKCKARLICGEDGFFQIKGGHTCVTDDRINSRDVQDEMRQLLELRGLEDLRVVPGRVWRNVRYEMIRLYGESSGLRIITKTEGIGIVKRCRIDANAETSSC
;
A
#
# COMPACT_ATOMS: atom_id res chain seq x y z
N MET A 1 -9.62 -26.96 -5.38
CA MET A 1 -9.99 -27.49 -4.06
C MET A 1 -10.10 -26.32 -3.10
N GLN A 2 -11.16 -26.26 -2.30
CA GLN A 2 -11.39 -25.20 -1.32
C GLN A 2 -11.18 -25.76 0.09
N HIS A 3 -10.46 -25.03 0.94
CA HIS A 3 -10.26 -25.37 2.34
C HIS A 3 -10.24 -24.08 3.16
N GLY A 4 -11.20 -23.93 4.08
CA GLY A 4 -11.49 -22.65 4.72
C GLY A 4 -11.88 -21.59 3.68
N GLU A 5 -11.31 -20.39 3.80
CA GLU A 5 -11.55 -19.26 2.90
C GLU A 5 -10.59 -19.23 1.69
N HIS A 6 -9.83 -20.30 1.47
CA HIS A 6 -8.78 -20.33 0.46
C HIS A 6 -9.00 -21.39 -0.62
N TYR A 7 -8.70 -21.00 -1.85
CA TYR A 7 -8.70 -21.87 -3.02
C TYR A 7 -7.29 -22.34 -3.35
N TYR A 8 -7.17 -23.61 -3.70
CA TYR A 8 -5.92 -24.27 -4.03
C TYR A 8 -6.01 -25.02 -5.36
N TYR A 9 -4.91 -25.00 -6.11
CA TYR A 9 -4.72 -25.82 -7.30
C TYR A 9 -3.79 -27.00 -7.01
N TYR A 10 -4.08 -28.11 -7.67
CA TYR A 10 -3.34 -29.36 -7.51
C TYR A 10 -1.92 -29.24 -8.09
N LYS A 11 -0.93 -29.77 -7.36
CA LYS A 11 0.47 -29.81 -7.76
C LYS A 11 0.95 -31.20 -8.15
N GLY A 12 0.45 -32.21 -7.45
CA GLY A 12 0.95 -33.57 -7.60
C GLY A 12 0.69 -34.40 -6.36
N MET A 13 1.11 -35.65 -6.42
CA MET A 13 0.96 -36.61 -5.33
C MET A 13 2.34 -37.18 -4.98
N TYR A 14 2.62 -37.36 -3.70
CA TYR A 14 3.84 -38.01 -3.21
C TYR A 14 3.52 -38.80 -1.95
N LYS A 15 3.98 -40.06 -1.87
CA LYS A 15 3.71 -40.99 -0.76
C LYS A 15 2.25 -40.92 -0.30
N GLN A 16 1.32 -41.13 -1.24
CA GLN A 16 -0.14 -41.11 -1.00
C GLN A 16 -0.74 -39.77 -0.55
N ALA A 17 0.06 -38.74 -0.31
CA ALA A 17 -0.44 -37.40 0.00
C ALA A 17 -0.61 -36.57 -1.27
N LYS A 18 -1.75 -35.89 -1.40
CA LYS A 18 -2.00 -34.91 -2.48
C LYS A 18 -1.54 -33.53 -2.04
N TYR A 19 -0.75 -32.88 -2.89
CA TYR A 19 -0.20 -31.56 -2.65
C TYR A 19 -0.92 -30.52 -3.48
N TYR A 20 -1.25 -29.41 -2.83
CA TYR A 20 -1.88 -28.28 -3.45
C TYR A 20 -1.15 -26.99 -3.08
N SER A 21 -1.18 -26.01 -3.98
CA SER A 21 -0.66 -24.66 -3.74
C SER A 21 -1.80 -23.65 -3.77
N CYS A 22 -1.71 -22.62 -2.92
CA CYS A 22 -2.67 -21.53 -2.93
C CYS A 22 -2.80 -20.95 -4.34
N SER A 23 -4.03 -20.70 -4.79
CA SER A 23 -4.32 -20.10 -6.11
C SER A 23 -3.62 -18.75 -6.31
N LYS A 24 -3.46 -17.99 -5.22
CA LYS A 24 -2.78 -16.70 -5.22
C LYS A 24 -1.24 -16.81 -5.27
N SER A 25 -0.65 -18.01 -5.24
CA SER A 25 0.82 -18.20 -5.36
C SER A 25 1.42 -17.68 -6.67
N ARG A 26 0.63 -17.68 -7.75
CA ARG A 26 1.05 -17.19 -9.07
C ARG A 26 0.76 -15.71 -9.29
N THR A 27 0.03 -15.07 -8.38
CA THR A 27 -0.33 -13.64 -8.47
C THR A 27 0.78 -12.75 -7.90
N ALA A 28 0.59 -11.42 -7.92
CA ALA A 28 1.50 -10.46 -7.31
C ALA A 28 1.72 -10.70 -5.80
N LEU A 29 0.74 -11.28 -5.10
CA LEU A 29 0.83 -11.61 -3.66
C LEU A 29 1.82 -12.73 -3.35
N LYS A 30 2.26 -13.50 -4.37
CA LYS A 30 3.25 -14.58 -4.27
C LYS A 30 3.07 -15.50 -3.04
N CYS A 31 1.82 -15.84 -2.75
CA CYS A 31 1.47 -16.61 -1.55
C CYS A 31 2.21 -17.95 -1.49
N LYS A 32 2.81 -18.24 -0.32
CA LYS A 32 3.62 -19.43 -0.09
C LYS A 32 2.86 -20.59 0.57
N ALA A 33 1.59 -20.39 0.91
CA ALA A 33 0.76 -21.41 1.56
C ALA A 33 0.51 -22.63 0.65
N ARG A 34 0.65 -23.81 1.26
CA ARG A 34 0.47 -25.12 0.63
C ARG A 34 -0.48 -25.94 1.50
N LEU A 35 -1.33 -26.72 0.84
CA LEU A 35 -2.21 -27.67 1.50
C LEU A 35 -1.76 -29.09 1.13
N ILE A 36 -1.62 -29.93 2.13
CA ILE A 36 -1.28 -31.34 2.00
C ILE A 36 -2.49 -32.13 2.51
N CYS A 37 -3.01 -33.02 1.67
CA CYS A 37 -4.12 -33.90 2.01
C CYS A 37 -3.60 -35.33 2.10
N GLY A 38 -3.64 -35.93 3.29
CA GLY A 38 -3.37 -37.35 3.51
C GLY A 38 -4.51 -38.24 3.01
N GLU A 39 -4.25 -39.54 2.90
CA GLU A 39 -5.27 -40.56 2.58
C GLU A 39 -6.27 -40.78 3.72
N ASP A 40 -5.83 -40.53 4.95
CA ASP A 40 -6.60 -40.56 6.19
C ASP A 40 -7.59 -39.39 6.31
N GLY A 41 -7.66 -38.51 5.30
CA GLY A 41 -8.51 -37.33 5.29
C GLY A 41 -7.96 -36.18 6.14
N PHE A 42 -6.74 -36.29 6.68
CA PHE A 42 -6.11 -35.20 7.41
C PHE A 42 -5.55 -34.14 6.46
N PHE A 43 -5.80 -32.88 6.82
CA PHE A 43 -5.31 -31.72 6.10
C PHE A 43 -4.20 -31.04 6.89
N GLN A 44 -3.07 -30.78 6.24
CA GLN A 44 -1.99 -29.99 6.79
C GLN A 44 -1.74 -28.76 5.92
N ILE A 45 -1.80 -27.57 6.53
CA ILE A 45 -1.37 -26.32 5.89
C ILE A 45 0.10 -26.08 6.23
N LYS A 46 0.94 -25.89 5.21
CA LYS A 46 2.35 -25.50 5.35
C LYS A 46 2.61 -24.13 4.72
N GLY A 47 3.29 -23.26 5.47
CA GLY A 47 3.51 -21.87 5.10
C GLY A 47 2.24 -21.05 5.33
N GLY A 48 2.35 -19.96 6.10
CA GLY A 48 1.20 -19.08 6.35
C GLY A 48 0.67 -18.44 5.07
N HIS A 49 -0.62 -18.10 5.07
CA HIS A 49 -1.20 -17.34 3.98
C HIS A 49 -0.74 -15.89 4.06
N THR A 50 0.08 -15.46 3.11
CA THR A 50 0.40 -14.05 2.87
C THR A 50 -0.60 -13.39 1.92
N CYS A 51 -1.54 -14.17 1.36
CA CYS A 51 -2.64 -13.65 0.54
C CYS A 51 -3.89 -13.31 1.34
N VAL A 52 -3.88 -13.54 2.66
CA VAL A 52 -4.78 -12.82 3.54
C VAL A 52 -4.19 -11.41 3.62
N THR A 53 -4.54 -10.59 2.63
CA THR A 53 -4.49 -9.15 2.85
C THR A 53 -5.49 -8.93 3.96
N ASP A 54 -5.01 -8.52 5.12
CA ASP A 54 -5.91 -8.11 6.18
C ASP A 54 -6.77 -7.00 5.59
N ASP A 55 -8.06 -7.27 5.35
CA ASP A 55 -9.02 -6.27 4.88
C ASP A 55 -9.16 -5.14 5.92
N ARG A 56 -8.52 -5.26 7.11
CA ARG A 56 -8.33 -4.18 8.08
C ARG A 56 -7.25 -3.18 7.71
N ILE A 57 -6.51 -3.35 6.61
CA ILE A 57 -5.89 -2.19 5.97
C ILE A 57 -7.03 -1.40 5.30
N ASN A 58 -7.85 -0.77 6.15
CA ASN A 58 -8.71 0.35 5.77
C ASN A 58 -7.77 1.39 5.19
N SER A 59 -7.63 1.41 3.86
CA SER A 59 -6.87 2.42 3.17
C SER A 59 -7.58 3.74 3.44
N ARG A 60 -7.12 4.47 4.45
CA ARG A 60 -7.67 5.78 4.74
C ARG A 60 -7.20 6.70 3.62
N ASP A 61 -8.16 7.20 2.86
CA ASP A 61 -7.88 8.21 1.84
C ASP A 61 -7.59 9.53 2.55
N VAL A 62 -6.33 9.95 2.48
CA VAL A 62 -5.85 11.20 3.07
C VAL A 62 -5.30 12.13 1.99
N GLN A 63 -5.62 11.86 0.71
CA GLN A 63 -5.06 12.64 -0.40
C GLN A 63 -5.50 14.10 -0.36
N ASP A 64 -6.75 14.38 -0.02
CA ASP A 64 -7.26 15.76 0.06
C ASP A 64 -6.66 16.54 1.23
N GLU A 65 -6.56 15.93 2.41
CA GLU A 65 -5.89 16.54 3.56
C GLU A 65 -4.40 16.78 3.27
N MET A 66 -3.73 15.81 2.64
CA MET A 66 -2.35 15.95 2.22
C MET A 66 -2.17 17.07 1.19
N ARG A 67 -3.13 17.25 0.28
CA ARG A 67 -3.12 18.34 -0.72
C ARG A 67 -3.16 19.70 -0.04
N GLN A 68 -4.10 19.90 0.88
CA GLN A 68 -4.24 21.16 1.62
C GLN A 68 -2.97 21.51 2.41
N LEU A 69 -2.34 20.51 3.04
CA LEU A 69 -1.08 20.73 3.76
C LEU A 69 0.08 21.03 2.81
N LEU A 70 0.14 20.42 1.63
CA LEU A 70 1.16 20.76 0.63
C LEU A 70 1.00 22.20 0.12
N GLU A 71 -0.24 22.65 -0.07
CA GLU A 71 -0.55 24.02 -0.48
C GLU A 71 -0.13 25.02 0.61
N LEU A 72 -0.53 24.78 1.86
CA LEU A 72 -0.17 25.61 3.01
C LEU A 72 1.35 25.67 3.25
N ARG A 73 1.99 24.50 3.47
CA ARG A 73 3.43 24.40 3.75
C ARG A 73 4.29 24.81 2.55
N GLY A 74 3.74 24.72 1.35
CA GLY A 74 4.40 25.16 0.12
C GLY A 74 4.69 26.66 0.10
N LEU A 75 3.85 27.45 0.78
CA LEU A 75 3.92 28.91 0.84
C LEU A 75 4.62 29.44 2.10
N GLU A 76 4.69 28.66 3.20
CA GLU A 76 5.31 29.09 4.48
C GLU A 76 6.81 29.44 4.36
N ASP A 77 7.61 28.63 3.66
CA ASP A 77 9.02 28.93 3.40
C ASP A 77 9.42 28.54 1.96
N LEU A 78 9.48 29.54 1.10
CA LEU A 78 9.82 29.39 -0.32
C LEU A 78 11.26 28.87 -0.55
N ARG A 79 12.15 29.00 0.44
CA ARG A 79 13.55 28.54 0.34
C ARG A 79 13.65 27.02 0.50
N VAL A 80 12.67 26.40 1.15
CA VAL A 80 12.63 24.95 1.30
C VAL A 80 12.34 24.32 -0.06
N VAL A 81 13.19 23.40 -0.51
CA VAL A 81 12.99 22.72 -1.80
C VAL A 81 11.67 21.92 -1.80
N PRO A 82 10.88 21.93 -2.90
CA PRO A 82 9.56 21.29 -2.95
C PRO A 82 9.54 19.81 -2.52
N GLY A 83 10.59 19.05 -2.87
CA GLY A 83 10.70 17.65 -2.47
C GLY A 83 10.89 17.45 -0.97
N ARG A 84 11.39 18.46 -0.24
CA ARG A 84 11.49 18.45 1.23
C ARG A 84 10.15 18.83 1.87
N VAL A 85 9.42 19.78 1.29
CA VAL A 85 8.03 20.09 1.71
C VAL A 85 7.17 18.82 1.65
N TRP A 86 7.16 18.11 0.51
CA TRP A 86 6.40 16.86 0.38
C TRP A 86 6.81 15.79 1.39
N ARG A 87 8.11 15.66 1.65
CA ARG A 87 8.62 14.68 2.62
C ARG A 87 8.12 14.99 4.02
N ASN A 88 8.15 16.25 4.43
CA ASN A 88 7.70 16.69 5.74
C ASN A 88 6.20 16.44 5.91
N VAL A 89 5.38 16.84 4.93
CA VAL A 89 3.93 16.59 4.95
C VAL A 89 3.64 15.09 5.00
N ARG A 90 4.35 14.26 4.22
CA ARG A 90 4.20 12.80 4.28
C ARG A 90 4.49 12.25 5.68
N TYR A 91 5.55 12.72 6.33
CA TYR A 91 5.86 12.29 7.70
C TYR A 91 4.80 12.75 8.70
N GLU A 92 4.23 13.94 8.50
CA GLU A 92 3.13 14.43 9.30
C GLU A 92 1.88 13.53 9.16
N MET A 93 1.52 13.12 7.94
CA MET A 93 0.43 12.17 7.68
C MET A 93 0.64 10.83 8.36
N ILE A 94 1.85 10.26 8.27
CA ILE A 94 2.20 9.00 8.93
C ILE A 94 2.14 9.16 10.45
N ARG A 95 2.58 10.29 10.99
CA ARG A 95 2.52 10.54 12.44
C ARG A 95 1.09 10.67 12.95
N LEU A 96 0.19 11.30 12.17
CA LEU A 96 -1.20 11.52 12.55
C LEU A 96 -2.06 10.25 12.41
N TYR A 97 -1.79 9.42 11.42
CA TYR A 97 -2.66 8.31 11.04
C TYR A 97 -2.05 6.91 11.19
N GLY A 98 -0.81 6.81 11.65
CA GLY A 98 -0.13 5.54 11.87
C GLY A 98 0.62 5.03 10.64
N GLU A 99 0.77 3.71 10.53
CA GLU A 99 1.65 3.11 9.53
C GLU A 99 1.30 3.49 8.08
N SER A 100 2.33 3.75 7.27
CA SER A 100 2.18 4.14 5.86
C SER A 100 1.48 3.09 4.98
N SER A 101 1.43 1.84 5.45
CA SER A 101 0.79 0.70 4.78
C SER A 101 -0.73 0.87 4.64
N GLY A 102 -1.36 1.68 5.51
CA GLY A 102 -2.80 1.95 5.51
C GLY A 102 -3.23 3.31 4.97
N LEU A 103 -2.32 4.12 4.42
CA LEU A 103 -2.64 5.46 3.93
C LEU A 103 -2.52 5.56 2.42
N ARG A 104 -3.58 6.03 1.78
CA ARG A 104 -3.51 6.47 0.39
C ARG A 104 -2.99 7.91 0.36
N ILE A 105 -1.70 8.06 0.08
CA ILE A 105 -1.01 9.36 0.06
C ILE A 105 -0.74 9.87 -1.37
N ILE A 106 -0.57 11.18 -1.51
CA ILE A 106 -0.13 11.79 -2.77
C ILE A 106 1.31 11.37 -3.08
N THR A 107 1.56 10.97 -4.33
CA THR A 107 2.89 10.54 -4.78
C THR A 107 3.89 11.71 -4.72
N LYS A 108 5.19 11.41 -4.62
CA LYS A 108 6.23 12.44 -4.56
C LYS A 108 6.21 13.38 -5.76
N THR A 109 6.04 12.84 -6.96
CA THR A 109 6.02 13.60 -8.21
C THR A 109 4.83 14.56 -8.24
N GLU A 110 3.63 14.06 -7.91
CA GLU A 110 2.42 14.87 -7.85
C GLU A 110 2.52 15.96 -6.77
N GLY A 111 2.99 15.60 -5.58
CA GLY A 111 3.12 16.54 -4.47
C GLY A 111 4.13 17.66 -4.71
N ILE A 112 5.27 17.35 -5.36
CA ILE A 112 6.21 18.37 -5.83
C ILE A 112 5.54 19.31 -6.85
N GLY A 113 4.72 18.77 -7.74
CA GLY A 113 3.96 19.55 -8.72
C GLY A 113 2.99 20.53 -8.07
N ILE A 114 2.28 20.10 -7.03
CA ILE A 114 1.38 20.96 -6.23
C ILE A 114 2.17 22.13 -5.64
N VAL A 115 3.23 21.85 -4.88
CA VAL A 115 4.05 22.88 -4.23
C VAL A 115 4.64 23.87 -5.24
N LYS A 116 5.10 23.39 -6.40
CA LYS A 116 5.64 24.27 -7.45
C LYS A 116 4.58 25.22 -8.00
N ARG A 117 3.35 24.72 -8.28
CA ARG A 117 2.25 25.56 -8.79
C ARG A 117 1.87 26.64 -7.80
N CYS A 118 1.65 26.30 -6.53
CA CYS A 118 1.32 27.29 -5.50
C CYS A 118 2.33 28.44 -5.44
N ARG A 119 3.63 28.12 -5.54
CA ARG A 119 4.69 29.15 -5.52
C ARG A 119 4.72 30.01 -6.78
N ILE A 120 4.42 29.44 -7.95
CA ILE A 120 4.32 30.18 -9.21
C ILE A 120 3.14 31.15 -9.12
N ASP A 121 1.98 30.67 -8.69
CA ASP A 121 0.75 31.46 -8.60
C ASP A 121 0.93 32.63 -7.62
N ALA A 122 1.51 32.38 -6.44
CA ALA A 122 1.82 33.44 -5.47
C ALA A 122 2.82 34.50 -5.99
N ASN A 123 3.84 34.07 -6.74
CA ASN A 123 4.80 35.00 -7.32
C ASN A 123 4.21 35.81 -8.50
N ALA A 124 3.30 35.21 -9.26
CA ALA A 124 2.59 35.88 -10.34
C ALA A 124 1.64 36.96 -9.80
N GLU A 125 0.96 36.69 -8.69
CA GLU A 125 0.13 37.69 -7.98
C GLU A 125 0.96 38.88 -7.48
N THR A 126 2.15 38.64 -6.92
CA THR A 126 3.02 39.74 -6.44
C THR A 126 3.65 40.60 -7.55
N SER A 127 3.72 40.09 -8.78
CA SER A 127 4.30 40.81 -9.92
C SER A 127 3.28 41.68 -10.68
N SER A 128 2.00 41.60 -10.28
CA SER A 128 0.87 42.32 -10.86
C SER A 128 0.53 43.63 -10.12
N CYS A 129 1.32 44.02 -9.11
CA CYS A 129 1.12 45.23 -8.32
C CYS A 129 2.22 46.26 -8.58
#